data_AF-A0A364K2C0-F1
#
_entry.id   AF-A0A364K2C0-F1
#
_cell.length_a   1.000
_cell.length_b   1.000
_cell.length_c   1.000
_cell.angle_alpha   90.00
_cell.angle_beta   90.00
_cell.angle_gamma   90.00
#
_symmetry.space_group_name_H-M   'P 1'
#
loop_
_entity.id
_entity.type
_entity.pdbx_description
1 polymer ?
#
loop_
_entity_poly.entity_id
_entity_poly.type
_entity_poly.pdbx_seq_one_letter_code
_entity_poly.pdbx_strand_id
1 'polypeptide(L)'
;MDWKRGQLAAEKHLQQSVKDRDYVFTERFWIENYTVGLLASGMKHIKAGQIAKEVITRGRKEKRTPSLDPDCIETLTQFVVSNWNGTLEAVLKDFGIMHYFDYIADSQLEGYEKPDKEIFQITLMNMNPEEVMHVGDLYYTDIVGAEGAGIDAILLDHLGGLHTIFDCKRITRLKEIIDKVGIV
;
A
#
# COMPACT_ATOMS: atom_id res chain seq x y z
N MET A 1 20.62 -15.25 -10.02
CA MET A 1 19.21 -14.84 -9.90
C MET A 1 19.20 -13.37 -9.51
N ASP A 2 18.49 -12.53 -10.26
CA ASP A 2 18.35 -11.10 -10.01
C ASP A 2 17.03 -10.83 -9.27
N TRP A 3 17.07 -10.96 -7.95
CA TRP A 3 15.87 -10.86 -7.12
C TRP A 3 15.28 -9.45 -7.11
N LYS A 4 16.11 -8.40 -7.24
CA LYS A 4 15.63 -7.01 -7.30
C LYS A 4 14.81 -6.77 -8.56
N ARG A 5 15.29 -7.25 -9.72
CA ARG A 5 14.54 -7.21 -10.97
C ARG A 5 13.25 -8.02 -10.88
N GLY A 6 13.28 -9.18 -10.22
CA GLY A 6 12.10 -9.99 -9.98
C GLY A 6 11.05 -9.27 -9.14
N GLN A 7 11.45 -8.70 -8.01
CA GLN A 7 10.55 -7.94 -7.14
C GLN A 7 9.93 -6.76 -7.88
N LEU A 8 10.72 -6.00 -8.63
CA LEU A 8 10.21 -4.87 -9.40
C LEU A 8 9.22 -5.29 -10.49
N ALA A 9 9.44 -6.42 -11.16
CA ALA A 9 8.52 -6.90 -12.18
C ALA A 9 7.16 -7.33 -11.59
N ALA A 10 7.18 -8.01 -10.43
CA ALA A 10 5.96 -8.37 -9.71
C ALA A 10 5.22 -7.12 -9.19
N GLU A 11 5.95 -6.13 -8.67
CA GLU A 11 5.37 -4.86 -8.22
C GLU A 11 4.66 -4.14 -9.37
N LYS A 12 5.31 -4.00 -10.52
CA LYS A 12 4.70 -3.39 -11.71
C LYS A 12 3.43 -4.13 -12.15
N HIS A 13 3.45 -5.45 -12.12
CA HIS A 13 2.29 -6.27 -12.47
C HIS A 13 1.13 -6.04 -11.49
N LEU A 14 1.38 -6.08 -10.18
CA LEU A 14 0.37 -5.76 -9.15
C LEU A 14 -0.26 -4.39 -9.38
N GLN A 15 0.57 -3.35 -9.54
CA GLN A 15 0.10 -1.98 -9.71
C GLN A 15 -0.76 -1.77 -10.96
N GLN A 16 -0.50 -2.53 -12.02
CA GLN A 16 -1.31 -2.48 -13.25
C GLN A 16 -2.61 -3.28 -13.12
N SER A 17 -2.59 -4.38 -12.36
CA SER A 17 -3.73 -5.27 -12.16
C SER A 17 -4.73 -4.80 -11.11
N VAL A 18 -4.31 -4.00 -10.12
CA VAL A 18 -5.17 -3.57 -9.00
C VAL A 18 -6.40 -2.74 -9.41
N LYS A 19 -6.45 -2.26 -10.66
CA LYS A 19 -7.67 -1.70 -11.26
C LYS A 19 -8.85 -2.68 -11.24
N ASP A 20 -8.57 -3.95 -11.45
CA ASP A 20 -9.54 -5.04 -11.38
C ASP A 20 -9.40 -5.71 -10.01
N ARG A 21 -10.22 -5.23 -9.07
CA ARG A 21 -10.15 -5.68 -7.67
C ARG A 21 -10.55 -7.13 -7.51
N ASP A 22 -11.58 -7.57 -8.22
CA ASP A 22 -12.06 -8.95 -8.17
C ASP A 22 -10.95 -9.92 -8.59
N TYR A 23 -10.16 -9.54 -9.59
CA TYR A 23 -9.03 -10.33 -10.05
C TYR A 23 -7.88 -10.41 -9.04
N VAL A 24 -7.44 -9.30 -8.43
CA VAL A 24 -6.27 -9.30 -7.53
C VAL A 24 -6.49 -10.04 -6.20
N PHE A 25 -7.74 -10.31 -5.82
CA PHE A 25 -8.06 -11.16 -4.67
C PHE A 25 -8.11 -12.66 -5.01
N THR A 26 -7.94 -13.05 -6.27
CA THR A 26 -7.94 -14.46 -6.67
C THR A 26 -6.60 -15.14 -6.40
N GLU A 27 -6.63 -16.44 -6.09
CA GLU A 27 -5.43 -17.29 -6.05
C GLU A 27 -4.66 -17.25 -7.38
N ARG A 28 -5.42 -17.17 -8.49
CA ARG A 28 -4.88 -17.10 -9.84
C ARG A 28 -3.95 -15.90 -10.01
N PHE A 29 -4.40 -14.71 -9.63
CA PHE A 29 -3.58 -13.50 -9.73
C PHE A 29 -2.26 -13.67 -8.98
N TRP A 30 -2.29 -14.16 -7.74
CA TRP A 30 -1.07 -14.28 -6.96
C TRP A 30 -0.09 -15.32 -7.50
N ILE A 31 -0.59 -16.43 -8.06
CA ILE A 31 0.26 -17.40 -8.78
C ILE A 31 0.92 -16.72 -9.99
N GLU A 32 0.15 -15.96 -10.77
CA GLU A 32 0.65 -15.23 -11.95
C GLU A 32 1.68 -14.16 -11.52
N ASN A 33 1.38 -13.38 -10.48
CA ASN A 33 2.24 -12.32 -9.96
C ASN A 33 3.60 -12.84 -9.47
N TYR A 34 3.59 -13.91 -8.66
CA TYR A 34 4.85 -14.54 -8.25
C TYR A 34 5.60 -15.17 -9.43
N THR A 35 4.88 -15.73 -10.40
CA THR A 35 5.51 -16.28 -11.61
C THR A 35 6.23 -15.18 -12.40
N VAL A 36 5.62 -14.00 -12.57
CA VAL A 36 6.24 -12.83 -13.22
C VAL A 36 7.55 -12.46 -12.51
N GLY A 37 7.54 -12.34 -11.19
CA GLY A 37 8.74 -12.00 -10.43
C GLY A 37 9.84 -13.06 -10.53
N LEU A 38 9.48 -14.34 -10.42
CA LEU A 38 10.42 -15.45 -10.54
C LEU A 38 11.05 -15.50 -11.94
N LEU A 39 10.26 -15.36 -13.00
CA LEU A 39 10.76 -15.31 -14.37
C LEU A 39 11.71 -14.13 -14.60
N ALA A 40 11.32 -12.94 -14.17
CA ALA A 40 12.13 -11.72 -14.32
C ALA A 40 13.45 -11.78 -13.53
N SER A 41 13.50 -12.58 -12.46
CA SER A 41 14.75 -12.86 -11.72
C SER A 41 15.70 -13.84 -12.42
N GLY A 42 15.30 -14.41 -13.56
CA GLY A 42 16.07 -15.37 -14.37
C GLY A 42 15.68 -16.84 -14.15
N MET A 43 14.55 -17.12 -13.49
CA MET A 43 14.11 -18.50 -13.27
C MET A 43 13.52 -19.10 -14.54
N LYS A 44 13.75 -20.39 -14.77
CA LYS A 44 13.08 -21.12 -15.86
C LYS A 44 11.57 -21.24 -15.58
N HIS A 45 10.75 -21.04 -16.61
CA HIS A 45 9.29 -21.02 -16.54
C HIS A 45 8.66 -22.20 -15.80
N ILE A 46 9.09 -23.43 -16.08
CA ILE A 46 8.54 -24.65 -15.44
C ILE A 46 8.71 -24.59 -13.91
N LYS A 47 9.88 -24.13 -13.43
CA LYS A 47 10.16 -24.03 -12.00
C LYS A 47 9.42 -22.86 -11.35
N ALA A 48 9.28 -21.74 -12.06
CA ALA A 48 8.61 -20.54 -11.56
C ALA A 48 7.15 -20.83 -11.19
N GLY A 49 6.39 -21.47 -12.08
CA GLY A 49 4.98 -21.79 -11.82
C GLY A 49 4.76 -22.80 -10.69
N GLN A 50 5.67 -23.77 -10.52
CA GLN A 50 5.61 -24.73 -9.41
C GLN A 50 5.88 -24.03 -8.07
N ILE A 51 6.93 -23.22 -8.00
CA ILE A 51 7.30 -22.49 -6.78
C ILE A 51 6.22 -21.47 -6.40
N ALA A 52 5.64 -20.75 -7.36
CA ALA A 52 4.57 -19.79 -7.09
C ALA A 52 3.36 -20.44 -6.38
N LYS A 53 2.96 -21.63 -6.84
CA LYS A 53 1.88 -22.41 -6.20
C LYS A 53 2.24 -22.86 -4.79
N GLU A 54 3.47 -23.30 -4.58
CA GLU A 54 3.94 -23.70 -3.24
C GLU A 54 3.98 -22.52 -2.29
N VAL A 55 4.48 -21.35 -2.74
CA VAL A 55 4.52 -20.12 -1.95
C VAL A 55 3.12 -19.70 -1.52
N ILE A 56 2.14 -19.72 -2.42
CA ILE A 56 0.76 -19.36 -2.05
C ILE A 56 0.15 -20.35 -1.05
N THR A 57 0.42 -21.64 -1.23
CA THR A 57 -0.04 -22.69 -0.31
C THR A 57 0.55 -22.53 1.09
N ARG A 58 1.83 -22.09 1.20
CA ARG A 58 2.56 -21.96 2.46
C ARG A 58 2.43 -20.57 3.11
N GLY A 59 2.31 -19.52 2.30
CA GLY A 59 2.51 -18.11 2.65
C GLY A 59 1.41 -17.45 3.50
N ARG A 60 0.31 -18.14 3.79
CA ARG A 60 -0.70 -17.65 4.74
C ARG A 60 -0.27 -17.68 6.22
N LYS A 61 0.97 -18.07 6.54
CA LYS A 61 1.41 -18.36 7.93
C LYS A 61 2.46 -17.42 8.52
N GLU A 62 3.00 -16.45 7.78
CA GLU A 62 4.05 -15.57 8.32
C GLU A 62 3.50 -14.19 8.71
N LYS A 63 3.54 -13.86 10.01
CA LYS A 63 3.33 -12.50 10.51
C LYS A 63 4.57 -11.67 10.19
N ARG A 64 4.42 -10.59 9.42
CA ARG A 64 5.45 -9.55 9.30
C ARG A 64 5.19 -8.46 10.33
N THR A 65 6.27 -8.01 10.98
CA THR A 65 6.24 -6.87 11.89
C THR A 65 6.46 -5.61 11.06
N PRO A 66 5.56 -4.61 11.06
CA PRO A 66 5.83 -3.31 10.49
C PRO A 66 6.97 -2.65 11.27
N SER A 67 7.98 -2.11 10.57
CA SER A 67 8.93 -1.17 11.17
C SER A 67 8.45 0.24 10.88
N LEU A 68 7.90 0.93 11.88
CA LEU A 68 7.72 2.38 11.81
C LEU A 68 9.00 3.05 12.30
N ASP A 69 9.36 4.15 11.63
CA ASP A 69 10.43 5.05 12.07
C ASP A 69 9.78 6.10 12.99
N PRO A 70 9.98 6.01 14.33
CA PRO A 70 9.24 6.83 15.30
C PRO A 70 9.56 8.33 15.23
N ASP A 71 10.69 8.71 14.64
CA ASP A 71 11.21 10.07 14.68
C ASP A 71 10.55 11.04 13.66
N CYS A 72 9.61 10.58 12.82
CA CYS A 72 9.11 11.37 11.70
C CYS A 72 7.85 12.23 11.97
N ILE A 73 7.11 12.09 13.08
CA ILE A 73 5.66 12.41 13.03
C ILE A 73 5.00 13.02 14.30
N GLU A 74 5.73 13.52 15.29
CA GLU A 74 5.09 14.07 16.51
C GLU A 74 4.28 15.37 16.31
N THR A 75 4.42 16.06 15.16
CA THR A 75 3.78 17.37 14.91
C THR A 75 2.57 17.33 13.98
N LEU A 76 2.17 16.14 13.49
CA LEU A 76 1.07 15.98 12.55
C LEU A 76 -0.06 15.15 13.17
N THR A 77 -1.31 15.55 12.90
CA THR A 77 -2.48 14.69 13.09
C THR A 77 -2.39 13.53 12.12
N GLN A 78 -2.47 12.29 12.62
CA GLN A 78 -2.22 11.11 11.81
C GLN A 78 -3.45 10.20 11.75
N PHE A 79 -3.77 9.78 10.54
CA PHE A 79 -4.86 8.88 10.27
C PHE A 79 -4.36 7.63 9.56
N VAL A 80 -5.01 6.49 9.83
CA VAL A 80 -4.83 5.28 9.03
C VAL A 80 -6.10 5.02 8.24
N VAL A 81 -5.96 4.85 6.93
CA VAL A 81 -7.06 4.45 6.04
C VAL A 81 -6.67 3.15 5.34
N SER A 82 -7.36 2.06 5.65
CA SER A 82 -7.01 0.74 5.12
C SER A 82 -8.22 -0.08 4.75
N ASN A 83 -8.12 -0.77 3.60
CA ASN A 83 -9.03 -1.85 3.28
C ASN A 83 -8.66 -3.04 4.16
N TRP A 84 -9.41 -3.24 5.24
CA TRP A 84 -9.11 -4.22 6.28
C TRP A 84 -10.38 -4.97 6.71
N ASN A 85 -10.25 -5.80 7.75
CA ASN A 85 -11.28 -6.75 8.17
C ASN A 85 -11.87 -6.46 9.57
N GLY A 86 -11.86 -5.20 10.00
CA GLY A 86 -12.40 -4.77 11.30
C GLY A 86 -11.50 -5.03 12.50
N THR A 87 -10.25 -5.48 12.29
CA THR A 87 -9.30 -5.78 13.36
C THR A 87 -8.11 -4.82 13.42
N LEU A 88 -8.08 -3.79 12.56
CA LEU A 88 -6.89 -2.96 12.37
C LEU A 88 -6.42 -2.30 13.66
N GLU A 89 -7.35 -1.70 14.42
CA GLU A 89 -7.02 -1.04 15.69
C GLU A 89 -6.36 -1.99 16.69
N ALA A 90 -6.87 -3.23 16.81
CA ALA A 90 -6.28 -4.23 17.70
C ALA A 90 -4.86 -4.61 17.25
N VAL A 91 -4.64 -4.76 15.95
CA VAL A 91 -3.33 -5.03 15.38
C VAL A 91 -2.35 -3.89 15.66
N LEU A 92 -2.77 -2.63 15.50
CA LEU A 92 -1.92 -1.46 15.79
C LEU A 92 -1.61 -1.33 17.29
N LYS A 93 -2.54 -1.70 18.17
CA LYS A 93 -2.30 -1.79 19.62
C LYS A 93 -1.27 -2.86 19.97
N ASP A 94 -1.40 -4.04 19.38
CA ASP A 94 -0.45 -5.16 19.59
C ASP A 94 0.97 -4.80 19.13
N PHE A 95 1.09 -4.02 18.06
CA PHE A 95 2.39 -3.48 17.59
C PHE A 95 2.88 -2.27 18.39
N GLY A 96 2.08 -1.75 19.33
CA GLY A 96 2.45 -0.64 20.19
C GLY A 96 2.51 0.70 19.46
N ILE A 97 1.85 0.85 18.30
CA ILE A 97 1.91 2.05 17.45
C ILE A 97 0.57 2.77 17.32
N MET A 98 -0.50 2.24 17.92
CA MET A 98 -1.82 2.87 17.91
C MET A 98 -1.80 4.31 18.42
N HIS A 99 -0.92 4.63 19.37
CA HIS A 99 -0.81 5.94 19.99
C HIS A 99 -0.32 7.05 19.05
N TYR A 100 0.18 6.71 17.86
CA TYR A 100 0.53 7.71 16.85
C TYR A 100 -0.67 8.19 16.06
N PHE A 101 -1.82 7.49 16.09
CA PHE A 101 -2.95 7.76 15.21
C PHE A 101 -4.15 8.30 15.98
N ASP A 102 -4.67 9.43 15.52
CA ASP A 102 -5.86 10.09 16.08
C ASP A 102 -7.14 9.37 15.67
N TYR A 103 -7.14 8.77 14.47
CA TYR A 103 -8.28 7.99 13.98
C TYR A 103 -7.87 6.91 12.97
N ILE A 104 -8.66 5.82 12.98
CA ILE A 104 -8.46 4.62 12.17
C ILE A 104 -9.73 4.38 11.37
N ALA A 105 -9.64 4.55 10.04
CA ALA A 105 -10.66 4.15 9.10
C ALA A 105 -10.37 2.73 8.60
N ASP A 106 -11.01 1.74 9.24
CA ASP A 106 -11.05 0.36 8.80
C ASP A 106 -12.27 0.15 7.90
N SER A 107 -12.04 -0.21 6.64
CA SER A 107 -13.12 -0.29 5.65
C SER A 107 -14.30 -1.19 6.04
N GLN A 108 -14.04 -2.27 6.78
CA GLN A 108 -15.13 -3.16 7.22
C GLN A 108 -16.01 -2.50 8.28
N LEU A 109 -15.45 -1.61 9.11
CA LEU A 109 -16.20 -0.88 10.14
C LEU A 109 -16.91 0.34 9.54
N GLU A 110 -16.26 1.03 8.61
CA GLU A 110 -16.81 2.25 7.98
C GLU A 110 -17.81 1.95 6.85
N GLY A 111 -17.79 0.74 6.29
CA GLY A 111 -18.70 0.32 5.22
C GLY A 111 -18.33 0.82 3.82
N TYR A 112 -17.23 1.57 3.71
CA TYR A 112 -16.63 2.02 2.45
C TYR A 112 -15.17 1.58 2.41
N GLU A 113 -14.66 1.30 1.22
CA GLU A 113 -13.28 0.87 1.01
C GLU A 113 -12.62 1.70 -0.09
N LYS A 114 -11.32 1.93 0.02
CA LYS A 114 -10.54 2.59 -1.03
C LYS A 114 -10.69 1.78 -2.34
N PRO A 115 -10.86 2.42 -3.51
CA PRO A 115 -10.72 3.85 -3.78
C PRO A 115 -12.02 4.68 -3.66
N ASP A 116 -13.07 4.16 -3.02
CA ASP A 116 -14.28 4.95 -2.81
C ASP A 116 -13.92 6.23 -2.03
N LYS A 117 -14.31 7.41 -2.55
CA LYS A 117 -14.00 8.69 -1.93
C LYS A 117 -14.58 8.80 -0.52
N GLU A 118 -15.66 8.09 -0.20
CA GLU A 118 -16.35 8.24 1.07
C GLU A 118 -15.47 7.83 2.25
N ILE A 119 -14.62 6.79 2.11
CA ILE A 119 -13.67 6.41 3.19
C ILE A 119 -12.65 7.51 3.48
N PHE A 120 -12.24 8.27 2.45
CA PHE A 120 -11.33 9.39 2.60
C PHE A 120 -12.02 10.63 3.16
N GLN A 121 -13.29 10.85 2.82
CA GLN A 121 -14.07 11.99 3.32
C GLN A 121 -14.38 11.85 4.81
N ILE A 122 -14.63 10.63 5.30
CA ILE A 122 -14.85 10.35 6.72
C ILE A 122 -13.62 10.74 7.55
N THR A 123 -12.41 10.56 7.02
CA THR A 123 -11.17 10.84 7.76
C THR A 123 -10.81 12.32 7.82
N LEU A 124 -11.49 13.19 7.06
CA LEU A 124 -11.20 14.62 7.07
C LEU A 124 -11.56 15.28 8.42
N MET A 125 -12.49 14.74 9.21
CA MET A 125 -12.77 15.22 10.58
C MET A 125 -12.83 16.76 10.77
N ASN A 126 -13.42 17.47 9.80
CA ASN A 126 -13.53 18.95 9.69
C ASN A 126 -12.31 19.71 9.12
N MET A 127 -11.24 19.03 8.72
CA MET A 127 -10.13 19.63 7.97
C MET A 127 -10.53 19.90 6.52
N ASN A 128 -9.88 20.88 5.89
CA ASN A 128 -10.03 21.05 4.45
C ASN A 128 -9.23 19.96 3.71
N PRO A 129 -9.76 19.37 2.63
CA PRO A 129 -9.02 18.37 1.84
C PRO A 129 -7.62 18.82 1.40
N GLU A 130 -7.45 20.12 1.12
CA GLU A 130 -6.19 20.73 0.70
C GLU A 130 -5.12 20.76 1.81
N GLU A 131 -5.51 20.60 3.07
CA GLU A 131 -4.61 20.54 4.23
C GLU A 131 -4.19 19.10 4.58
N VAL A 132 -4.75 18.12 3.86
CA VAL A 132 -4.54 16.69 4.12
C VAL A 132 -3.73 16.09 2.98
N MET A 133 -2.77 15.24 3.35
CA MET A 133 -1.99 14.47 2.39
C MET A 133 -2.10 12.97 2.68
N HIS A 134 -2.58 12.22 1.68
CA HIS A 134 -2.62 10.76 1.75
C HIS A 134 -1.31 10.16 1.24
N VAL A 135 -0.79 9.15 1.93
CA VAL A 135 0.38 8.38 1.51
C VAL A 135 0.01 6.91 1.49
N GLY A 136 0.19 6.28 0.33
CA GLY A 136 -0.10 4.86 0.14
C GLY A 136 0.73 4.25 -0.97
N ASP A 137 0.69 2.93 -1.08
CA ASP A 137 1.53 2.16 -1.98
C ASP A 137 0.80 1.72 -3.25
N LEU A 138 -0.53 1.67 -3.28
CA LEU A 138 -1.29 1.21 -4.46
C LEU A 138 -1.86 2.39 -5.24
N TYR A 139 -1.39 2.59 -6.47
CA TYR A 139 -1.73 3.78 -7.26
C TYR A 139 -3.25 4.01 -7.42
N TYR A 140 -4.00 3.00 -7.88
CA TYR A 140 -5.44 3.17 -8.12
C TYR A 140 -6.26 3.20 -6.84
N THR A 141 -5.77 2.56 -5.78
CA THR A 141 -6.50 2.46 -4.50
C THR A 141 -6.26 3.71 -3.65
N ASP A 142 -5.00 4.13 -3.52
CA ASP A 142 -4.58 5.21 -2.63
C ASP A 142 -4.54 6.56 -3.33
N ILE A 143 -3.89 6.66 -4.49
CA ILE A 143 -3.63 7.95 -5.15
C ILE A 143 -4.88 8.44 -5.83
N VAL A 144 -5.43 7.64 -6.75
CA VAL A 144 -6.67 7.99 -7.46
C VAL A 144 -7.84 8.12 -6.49
N GLY A 145 -7.90 7.30 -5.44
CA GLY A 145 -8.94 7.38 -4.41
C GLY A 145 -8.89 8.69 -3.61
N ALA A 146 -7.71 9.06 -3.09
CA ALA A 146 -7.52 10.29 -2.33
C ALA A 146 -7.74 11.53 -3.20
N GLU A 147 -7.16 11.57 -4.41
CA GLU A 147 -7.36 12.68 -5.35
C GLU A 147 -8.84 12.83 -5.73
N GLY A 148 -9.58 11.72 -5.86
CA GLY A 148 -11.03 11.72 -6.07
C GLY A 148 -11.85 12.32 -4.92
N ALA A 149 -11.27 12.38 -3.72
CA ALA A 149 -11.83 13.08 -2.56
C ALA A 149 -11.32 14.52 -2.41
N GLY A 150 -10.47 15.00 -3.32
CA GLY A 150 -9.83 16.31 -3.26
C GLY A 150 -8.61 16.39 -2.33
N ILE A 151 -8.10 15.23 -1.89
CA ILE A 151 -6.95 15.12 -0.99
C ILE A 151 -5.68 14.97 -1.82
N ASP A 152 -4.63 15.71 -1.45
CA ASP A 152 -3.32 15.62 -2.09
C ASP A 152 -2.70 14.24 -1.79
N ALA A 153 -2.05 13.59 -2.77
CA ALA A 153 -1.57 12.21 -2.58
C ALA A 153 -0.11 12.01 -3.01
N ILE A 154 0.61 11.15 -2.28
CA ILE A 154 1.97 10.71 -2.60
C ILE A 154 2.05 9.19 -2.66
N LEU A 155 2.60 8.67 -3.77
CA LEU A 155 2.87 7.25 -3.94
C LEU A 155 4.16 6.83 -3.24
N LEU A 156 4.06 5.85 -2.35
CA LEU A 156 5.19 5.20 -1.71
C LEU A 156 5.75 4.08 -2.60
N ASP A 157 6.69 4.43 -3.47
CA ASP A 157 7.37 3.53 -4.41
C ASP A 157 8.70 3.04 -3.82
N HIS A 158 8.64 2.06 -2.93
CA HIS A 158 9.82 1.52 -2.23
C HIS A 158 10.93 1.01 -3.16
N LEU A 159 10.59 0.62 -4.40
CA LEU A 159 11.55 0.08 -5.37
C LEU A 159 12.06 1.16 -6.35
N GLY A 160 11.46 2.34 -6.38
CA GLY A 160 11.81 3.46 -7.24
C GLY A 160 11.53 3.23 -8.73
N GLY A 161 10.64 2.30 -9.07
CA GLY A 161 10.46 1.84 -10.45
C GLY A 161 9.10 2.13 -11.08
N LEU A 162 8.18 2.77 -10.36
CA LEU A 162 6.82 3.06 -10.82
C LEU A 162 6.73 4.37 -11.63
N HIS A 163 7.79 5.17 -11.66
CA HIS A 163 7.87 6.40 -12.47
C HIS A 163 7.72 6.18 -13.98
N THR A 164 7.95 4.97 -14.46
CA THR A 164 7.71 4.63 -15.87
C THR A 164 6.25 4.28 -16.18
N ILE A 165 5.39 4.19 -15.15
CA ILE A 165 4.00 3.71 -15.28
C ILE A 165 3.00 4.80 -14.88
N PHE A 166 3.31 5.55 -13.82
CA PHE A 166 2.41 6.58 -13.29
C PHE A 166 3.11 7.93 -13.17
N ASP A 167 2.40 8.98 -13.56
CA ASP A 167 2.82 10.36 -13.37
C ASP A 167 2.14 10.92 -12.11
N CYS A 168 2.85 10.91 -10.99
CA CYS A 168 2.36 11.38 -9.69
C CYS A 168 3.52 11.74 -8.75
N LYS A 169 3.21 12.49 -7.68
CA LYS A 169 4.15 12.73 -6.57
C LYS A 169 4.53 11.38 -5.94
N ARG A 170 5.80 11.21 -5.61
CA ARG A 170 6.32 9.94 -5.08
C ARG A 170 7.51 10.10 -4.16
N ILE A 171 7.64 9.15 -3.25
CA ILE A 171 8.77 8.97 -2.33
C ILE A 171 9.14 7.49 -2.28
N THR A 172 10.38 7.17 -1.89
CA THR A 172 10.80 5.76 -1.73
C THR A 172 10.76 5.29 -0.27
N ARG A 173 10.77 6.24 0.66
CA ARG A 173 10.74 6.01 2.11
C ARG A 173 9.84 7.04 2.77
N LEU A 174 9.12 6.62 3.81
CA LEU A 174 8.18 7.49 4.51
C LEU A 174 8.85 8.75 5.08
N LYS A 175 10.09 8.67 5.57
CA LYS A 175 10.85 9.83 6.08
C LYS A 175 11.02 10.99 5.08
N GLU A 176 10.95 10.72 3.78
CA GLU A 176 11.04 11.77 2.75
C GLU A 176 9.80 12.66 2.75
N ILE A 177 8.73 12.27 3.47
CA ILE A 177 7.53 13.09 3.61
C ILE A 177 7.86 14.42 4.29
N ILE A 178 8.79 14.46 5.24
CA ILE A 178 9.19 15.66 6.00
C ILE A 178 9.62 16.78 5.03
N ASP A 179 10.42 16.42 4.03
CA ASP A 179 10.88 17.34 2.98
C ASP A 179 9.75 17.83 2.07
N LYS A 180 8.63 17.09 1.99
CA LYS A 180 7.47 17.38 1.12
C LYS A 180 6.40 18.21 1.81
N VAL A 181 6.18 18.03 3.12
CA VAL A 181 5.21 18.82 3.90
C VAL A 181 5.79 20.13 4.43
N GLY A 182 7.10 20.35 4.29
CA GLY A 182 7.75 21.61 4.68
C GLY A 182 7.87 21.80 6.21
N ILE A 183 7.89 20.70 6.97
CA ILE A 183 8.02 20.72 8.43
C ILE A 183 9.52 20.59 8.73
N VAL A 184 10.17 21.71 9.05
CA VAL A 184 11.58 21.80 9.47
C VAL A 184 11.65 22.20 10.94
#